data_AF-A0A1F7S0M4-F1
#
_entry.id   AF-A0A1F7S0M4-F1
#
_cell.length_a   1.000
_cell.length_b   1.000
_cell.length_c   1.000
_cell.angle_alpha   90.00
_cell.angle_beta   90.00
_cell.angle_gamma   90.00
#
_symmetry.space_group_name_H-M   'P 1'
#
loop_
_entity.id
_entity.type
_entity.pdbx_description
1 polymer ?
#
loop_
_entity_poly.entity_id
_entity_poly.type
_entity_poly.pdbx_seq_one_letter_code
_entity_poly.pdbx_strand_id
1 'polypeptide(L)'
;MSGKEWVGDLVRDDSGTVDIIAGGEKHPEYISEPLIYNLGDPQNTENSLTENDNSDGRATRTQRLSSELAKSMGKTPKTYPEDRWIAEAAIRMINTEDPDLCYVLLAGIDNVQHAYGAADRPEEWTDPGTPGVLRDDKNIYNDLADREAVLNVVHEADMCSGEIFDLLRSRNNFNDSIIVFLADHGQVTIMDKPMLSIGDILLKNNINDNDIDYIVTVGIIGYIFIKNPDITKKIESILENHWEYHPVLKKQVHPFVVINREEMDSGIDNIQGVFCADGIHGNKRGEYYSEWNIDYPVNDNSKVKWPDLIVFVCDRFQVVCNSSEHLGGKTPFEVLTGAHDTPLTTHVPLIIHAPFIKAGVINEKVTLADIVPTFYKFMNIKSPEQIDGKCMDWILVSP
;
A
#
# COMPACT_ATOMS: atom_id res chain seq x y z
N MET A 1 -10.45 13.65 -3.79
CA MET A 1 -10.51 12.76 -4.96
C MET A 1 -9.81 11.46 -4.64
N SER A 2 -10.48 10.32 -4.82
CA SER A 2 -9.91 9.02 -4.45
C SER A 2 -9.99 7.98 -5.55
N GLY A 3 -8.85 7.33 -5.81
CA GLY A 3 -8.77 6.09 -6.59
C GLY A 3 -9.17 4.82 -5.83
N LYS A 4 -9.46 4.95 -4.53
CA LYS A 4 -9.94 3.88 -3.65
C LYS A 4 -11.19 4.37 -2.92
N GLU A 5 -12.38 3.88 -3.32
CA GLU A 5 -13.66 4.36 -2.76
C GLU A 5 -13.69 4.27 -1.23
N TRP A 6 -13.14 3.19 -0.66
CA TRP A 6 -13.10 2.97 0.79
C TRP A 6 -12.31 4.05 1.54
N VAL A 7 -11.28 4.65 0.93
CA VAL A 7 -10.52 5.76 1.55
C VAL A 7 -11.41 6.99 1.68
N GLY A 8 -12.25 7.25 0.68
CA GLY A 8 -13.25 8.32 0.76
C GLY A 8 -14.27 8.05 1.85
N ASP A 9 -14.71 6.79 2.02
CA ASP A 9 -15.67 6.43 3.06
C ASP A 9 -15.10 6.54 4.49
N LEU A 10 -13.78 6.44 4.69
CA LEU A 10 -13.16 6.66 6.01
C LEU A 10 -13.30 8.09 6.53
N VAL A 11 -13.36 9.07 5.63
CA VAL A 11 -13.47 10.50 5.97
C VAL A 11 -14.88 11.05 5.73
N ARG A 12 -15.80 10.20 5.27
CA ARG A 12 -17.21 10.54 5.08
C ARG A 12 -17.89 10.47 6.44
N ASP A 13 -17.84 11.58 7.17
CA ASP A 13 -18.56 11.71 8.43
C ASP A 13 -19.75 12.67 8.32
N ASP A 14 -20.72 12.49 9.22
CA ASP A 14 -21.85 13.42 9.36
C ASP A 14 -21.43 14.76 10.00
N SER A 15 -20.15 14.91 10.36
CA SER A 15 -19.65 16.12 11.02
C SER A 15 -19.43 17.28 10.05
N GLY A 16 -19.36 16.98 8.75
CA GLY A 16 -19.14 17.98 7.70
C GLY A 16 -17.69 18.45 7.62
N THR A 17 -16.73 17.61 8.06
CA THR A 17 -15.30 17.95 7.99
C THR A 17 -14.79 17.98 6.55
N VAL A 18 -15.42 17.22 5.64
CA VAL A 18 -15.10 17.20 4.20
C VAL A 18 -16.31 17.69 3.40
N ASP A 19 -16.15 18.78 2.67
CA ASP A 19 -17.23 19.37 1.86
C ASP A 19 -17.62 18.48 0.69
N ILE A 20 -16.63 17.97 -0.04
CA ILE A 20 -16.83 17.19 -1.27
C ILE A 20 -15.87 16.01 -1.31
N ILE A 21 -16.43 14.82 -1.49
CA ILE A 21 -15.70 13.59 -1.80
C ILE A 21 -16.16 13.14 -3.17
N ALA A 22 -15.20 12.91 -4.06
CA ALA A 22 -15.48 12.21 -5.30
C ALA A 22 -14.56 11.00 -5.48
N GLY A 23 -15.20 9.89 -5.81
CA GLY A 23 -14.66 8.60 -6.18
C GLY A 23 -15.47 8.04 -7.35
N GLY A 24 -15.09 6.85 -7.83
CA GLY A 24 -15.67 6.30 -9.06
C GLY A 24 -17.18 6.06 -8.98
N GLU A 25 -17.70 5.72 -7.79
CA GLU A 25 -19.13 5.49 -7.57
C GLU A 25 -19.91 6.78 -7.27
N LYS A 26 -19.32 7.67 -6.46
CA LYS A 26 -19.99 8.88 -5.96
C LYS A 26 -19.18 10.12 -6.34
N HIS A 27 -19.76 11.01 -7.14
CA HIS A 27 -19.13 12.26 -7.57
C HIS A 27 -20.18 13.33 -7.95
N PRO A 28 -19.82 14.63 -7.93
CA PRO A 28 -20.68 15.71 -8.40
C PRO A 28 -21.13 15.55 -9.86
N GLU A 29 -22.29 16.12 -10.22
CA GLU A 29 -22.91 15.99 -11.56
C GLU A 29 -22.02 16.52 -12.71
N TYR A 30 -21.07 17.41 -12.43
CA TYR A 30 -20.15 17.97 -13.42
C TYR A 30 -18.91 17.09 -13.68
N ILE A 31 -18.78 15.96 -12.98
CA ILE A 31 -17.76 14.94 -13.20
C ILE A 31 -18.45 13.76 -13.89
N SER A 32 -17.89 13.27 -15.00
CA SER A 32 -18.42 12.10 -15.70
C SER A 32 -18.07 10.80 -14.96
N GLU A 33 -18.90 9.76 -15.10
CA GLU A 33 -18.55 8.43 -14.58
C GLU A 33 -17.24 7.89 -15.20
N PRO A 34 -16.42 7.14 -14.44
CA PRO A 34 -15.22 6.53 -14.97
C PRO A 34 -15.56 5.38 -15.94
N LEU A 35 -14.74 5.23 -16.98
CA LEU A 35 -14.93 4.21 -18.02
C LEU A 35 -14.20 2.91 -17.67
N ILE A 36 -14.64 1.81 -18.28
CA ILE A 36 -13.91 0.53 -18.23
C ILE A 36 -12.57 0.71 -18.95
N TYR A 37 -11.51 0.15 -18.37
CA TYR A 37 -10.15 0.24 -18.90
C TYR A 37 -9.39 -1.07 -18.65
N ASN A 38 -8.17 -1.16 -19.19
CA ASN A 38 -7.26 -2.26 -18.93
C ASN A 38 -6.23 -1.80 -17.89
N LEU A 39 -6.24 -2.41 -16.70
CA LEU A 39 -5.26 -2.09 -15.67
C LEU A 39 -3.83 -2.41 -16.16
N GLY A 40 -2.92 -1.43 -16.10
CA GLY A 40 -1.54 -1.57 -16.58
C GLY A 40 -1.34 -1.17 -18.05
N ASP A 41 -2.39 -0.69 -18.72
CA ASP A 41 -2.38 -0.28 -20.13
C ASP A 41 -3.16 1.05 -20.30
N PRO A 42 -2.54 2.18 -19.92
CA PRO A 42 -3.22 3.48 -19.90
C PRO A 42 -3.58 3.95 -21.31
N GLN A 43 -4.75 4.59 -21.46
CA GLN A 43 -5.34 4.96 -22.76
C GLN A 43 -4.58 6.04 -23.56
N ASN A 44 -3.42 6.49 -23.07
CA ASN A 44 -2.69 7.66 -23.56
C ASN A 44 -1.69 7.36 -24.69
N THR A 45 -1.47 6.10 -25.04
CA THR A 45 -0.75 5.78 -26.27
C THR A 45 -1.70 5.96 -27.45
N GLU A 46 -1.29 6.72 -28.48
CA GLU A 46 -1.97 6.78 -29.80
C GLU A 46 -2.24 5.38 -30.40
N ASN A 47 -1.67 4.34 -29.76
CA ASN A 47 -1.72 2.95 -30.11
C ASN A 47 -2.67 2.08 -29.27
N SER A 48 -3.26 2.50 -28.14
CA SER A 48 -4.00 1.58 -27.23
C SER A 48 -5.16 0.79 -27.86
N LEU A 49 -5.73 1.26 -28.98
CA LEU A 49 -6.77 0.56 -29.75
C LEU A 49 -6.26 -0.13 -31.03
N THR A 50 -5.04 0.16 -31.47
CA THR A 50 -4.43 -0.36 -32.71
C THR A 50 -3.21 -1.26 -32.48
N GLU A 51 -2.62 -1.23 -31.28
CA GLU A 51 -1.81 -2.30 -30.71
C GLU A 51 -2.74 -3.50 -30.52
N ASN A 52 -3.02 -4.16 -31.64
CA ASN A 52 -2.90 -5.60 -31.59
C ASN A 52 -1.48 -5.86 -31.07
N ASP A 53 -1.33 -6.16 -29.78
CA ASP A 53 -0.19 -6.90 -29.21
C ASP A 53 0.04 -8.26 -29.93
N ASN A 54 -0.80 -8.56 -30.93
CA ASN A 54 -0.69 -9.65 -31.88
C ASN A 54 -0.17 -9.23 -33.30
N SER A 55 0.19 -7.97 -33.54
CA SER A 55 0.42 -7.44 -34.90
C SER A 55 1.71 -7.91 -35.58
N ASP A 56 2.63 -8.51 -34.84
CA ASP A 56 3.82 -9.15 -35.40
C ASP A 56 3.62 -10.67 -35.67
N GLY A 57 2.45 -11.23 -35.29
CA GLY A 57 2.09 -12.63 -35.55
C GLY A 57 3.09 -13.65 -34.98
N ARG A 58 3.97 -13.23 -34.06
CA ARG A 58 5.09 -14.03 -33.54
C ARG A 58 5.18 -14.06 -32.02
N ALA A 59 4.45 -13.22 -31.28
CA ALA A 59 4.33 -13.32 -29.82
C ALA A 59 3.51 -14.56 -29.39
N THR A 60 4.12 -15.75 -29.49
CA THR A 60 3.59 -17.01 -28.93
C THR A 60 3.81 -17.15 -27.42
N ARG A 61 3.97 -16.02 -26.72
CA ARG A 61 3.80 -15.81 -25.28
C ARG A 61 3.18 -14.41 -25.17
N THR A 62 1.88 -14.19 -25.01
CA THR A 62 1.01 -14.62 -23.89
C THR A 62 1.71 -14.68 -22.53
N GLN A 63 2.63 -13.75 -22.24
CA GLN A 63 2.76 -13.28 -20.86
C GLN A 63 1.53 -12.42 -20.64
N ARG A 64 0.53 -13.07 -20.07
CA ARG A 64 -0.84 -12.61 -20.17
C ARG A 64 -1.00 -11.36 -19.31
N LEU A 65 -1.62 -10.31 -19.86
CA LEU A 65 -2.52 -9.41 -19.13
C LEU A 65 -3.74 -10.19 -18.54
N SER A 66 -3.54 -11.41 -18.03
CA SER A 66 -4.57 -12.28 -17.45
C SER A 66 -4.43 -12.46 -15.95
N SER A 67 -3.82 -11.52 -15.25
CA SER A 67 -4.17 -11.38 -13.85
C SER A 67 -5.69 -11.19 -13.81
N GLU A 68 -6.42 -12.13 -13.22
CA GLU A 68 -7.88 -12.00 -13.13
C GLU A 68 -8.22 -10.83 -12.18
N LEU A 69 -7.36 -10.53 -11.23
CA LEU A 69 -7.36 -9.33 -10.39
C LEU A 69 -7.30 -8.06 -11.23
N ALA A 70 -6.32 -7.94 -12.13
CA ALA A 70 -6.21 -6.77 -13.02
C ALA A 70 -7.47 -6.60 -13.89
N LYS A 71 -7.96 -7.69 -14.49
CA LYS A 71 -9.21 -7.66 -15.27
C LYS A 71 -10.41 -7.28 -14.42
N SER A 72 -10.47 -7.76 -13.18
CA SER A 72 -11.56 -7.48 -12.25
C SER A 72 -11.59 -5.99 -11.89
N MET A 73 -10.42 -5.44 -11.54
CA MET A 73 -10.26 -4.02 -11.22
C MET A 73 -10.62 -3.12 -12.41
N GLY A 74 -10.09 -3.39 -13.60
CA GLY A 74 -10.38 -2.60 -14.80
C GLY A 74 -11.86 -2.65 -15.25
N LYS A 75 -12.58 -3.74 -14.93
CA LYS A 75 -14.03 -3.87 -15.17
C LYS A 75 -14.91 -3.26 -14.08
N THR A 76 -14.32 -2.81 -12.98
CA THR A 76 -15.02 -2.19 -11.85
C THR A 76 -14.50 -0.76 -11.60
N PRO A 77 -14.53 0.12 -12.62
CA PRO A 77 -13.95 1.46 -12.54
C PRO A 77 -14.65 2.37 -11.52
N LYS A 78 -15.86 2.00 -11.06
CA LYS A 78 -16.53 2.68 -9.94
C LYS A 78 -15.80 2.47 -8.61
N THR A 79 -15.15 1.32 -8.44
CA THR A 79 -14.37 0.97 -7.25
C THR A 79 -12.89 1.31 -7.41
N TYR A 80 -12.36 1.11 -8.62
CA TYR A 80 -10.95 1.34 -8.97
C TYR A 80 -10.85 2.21 -10.24
N PRO A 81 -11.17 3.51 -10.18
CA PRO A 81 -11.02 4.37 -11.36
C PRO A 81 -9.54 4.52 -11.76
N GLU A 82 -9.29 4.71 -13.05
CA GLU A 82 -7.97 4.98 -13.61
C GLU A 82 -7.45 6.36 -13.13
N ASP A 83 -6.13 6.49 -12.97
CA ASP A 83 -5.50 7.72 -12.45
C ASP A 83 -5.80 8.94 -13.32
N ARG A 84 -5.92 8.76 -14.63
CA ARG A 84 -6.35 9.81 -15.56
C ARG A 84 -7.72 10.37 -15.21
N TRP A 85 -8.70 9.50 -14.95
CA TRP A 85 -10.03 9.96 -14.54
C TRP A 85 -9.95 10.74 -13.24
N ILE A 86 -9.13 10.30 -12.28
CA ILE A 86 -8.95 10.97 -10.98
C ILE A 86 -8.36 12.36 -11.18
N ALA A 87 -7.34 12.50 -12.04
CA ALA A 87 -6.71 13.78 -12.34
C ALA A 87 -7.67 14.73 -13.05
N GLU A 88 -8.40 14.26 -14.07
CA GLU A 88 -9.43 15.04 -14.76
C GLU A 88 -10.55 15.50 -13.81
N ALA A 89 -10.97 14.62 -12.90
CA ALA A 89 -11.95 14.93 -11.86
C ALA A 89 -11.41 15.98 -10.87
N ALA A 90 -10.16 15.86 -10.42
CA ALA A 90 -9.50 16.85 -9.57
C ALA A 90 -9.40 18.22 -10.25
N ILE A 91 -8.99 18.26 -11.53
CA ILE A 91 -8.92 19.49 -12.33
C ILE A 91 -10.28 20.17 -12.45
N ARG A 92 -11.35 19.41 -12.72
CA ARG A 92 -12.72 19.95 -12.78
C ARG A 92 -13.17 20.51 -11.44
N MET A 93 -12.91 19.79 -10.35
CA MET A 93 -13.25 20.22 -9.01
C MET A 93 -12.51 21.49 -8.61
N ILE A 94 -11.19 21.56 -8.84
CA ILE A 94 -10.39 22.75 -8.56
C ILE A 94 -10.91 23.97 -9.34
N ASN A 95 -11.33 23.78 -10.59
CA ASN A 95 -11.88 24.87 -11.40
C ASN A 95 -13.29 25.30 -10.98
N THR A 96 -14.08 24.41 -10.39
CA THR A 96 -15.49 24.65 -10.08
C THR A 96 -15.68 25.13 -8.64
N GLU A 97 -15.00 24.48 -7.70
CA GLU A 97 -15.19 24.65 -6.25
C GLU A 97 -14.12 25.53 -5.61
N ASP A 98 -12.95 25.65 -6.25
CA ASP A 98 -11.79 26.40 -5.76
C ASP A 98 -11.41 26.09 -4.29
N PRO A 99 -11.10 24.83 -3.96
CA PRO A 99 -10.93 24.41 -2.58
C PRO A 99 -9.64 24.95 -1.95
N ASP A 100 -9.71 25.33 -0.66
CA ASP A 100 -8.53 25.68 0.14
C ASP A 100 -7.61 24.48 0.42
N LEU A 101 -8.17 23.27 0.45
CA LEU A 101 -7.48 22.01 0.69
C LEU A 101 -8.02 20.93 -0.25
N CYS A 102 -7.14 20.27 -0.99
CA CYS A 102 -7.49 19.19 -1.90
C CYS A 102 -6.59 17.98 -1.68
N TYR A 103 -7.20 16.81 -1.52
CA TYR A 103 -6.50 15.52 -1.54
C TYR A 103 -6.78 14.81 -2.87
N VAL A 104 -5.73 14.37 -3.54
CA VAL A 104 -5.80 13.60 -4.78
C VAL A 104 -5.03 12.30 -4.57
N LEU A 105 -5.73 11.18 -4.52
CA LEU A 105 -5.13 9.85 -4.42
C LEU A 105 -5.14 9.18 -5.80
N LEU A 106 -3.99 9.21 -6.47
CA LEU A 106 -3.70 8.38 -7.64
C LEU A 106 -3.35 6.98 -7.13
N ALA A 107 -4.18 5.97 -7.44
CA ALA A 107 -4.09 4.63 -6.87
C ALA A 107 -3.63 3.57 -7.88
N GLY A 108 -3.41 3.96 -9.14
CA GLY A 108 -3.08 3.06 -10.23
C GLY A 108 -1.85 2.21 -9.96
N ILE A 109 -0.77 2.82 -9.45
CA ILE A 109 0.50 2.12 -9.19
C ILE A 109 0.27 0.95 -8.22
N ASP A 110 -0.43 1.18 -7.10
CA ASP A 110 -0.71 0.14 -6.12
C ASP A 110 -1.53 -1.01 -6.72
N ASN A 111 -2.65 -0.67 -7.37
CA ASN A 111 -3.54 -1.66 -8.00
C ASN A 111 -2.78 -2.54 -9.02
N VAL A 112 -1.97 -1.92 -9.88
CA VAL A 112 -1.18 -2.61 -10.90
C VAL A 112 -0.13 -3.49 -10.25
N GLN A 113 0.57 -3.00 -9.23
CA GLN A 113 1.64 -3.78 -8.63
C GLN A 113 1.12 -4.96 -7.79
N HIS A 114 -0.11 -4.91 -7.24
CA HIS A 114 -0.74 -6.10 -6.67
C HIS A 114 -0.92 -7.21 -7.72
N ALA A 115 -1.30 -6.84 -8.94
CA ALA A 115 -1.51 -7.77 -10.05
C ALA A 115 -0.21 -8.24 -10.72
N TYR A 116 0.79 -7.37 -10.81
CA TYR A 116 1.97 -7.58 -11.67
C TYR A 116 3.33 -7.47 -10.96
N GLY A 117 3.36 -7.27 -9.64
CA GLY A 117 4.60 -7.14 -8.87
C GLY A 117 5.19 -5.74 -8.92
N ALA A 118 6.37 -5.55 -8.30
CA ALA A 118 7.06 -4.27 -8.21
C ALA A 118 8.21 -4.16 -9.25
N ALA A 119 8.37 -2.97 -9.84
CA ALA A 119 9.37 -2.68 -10.87
C ALA A 119 10.57 -1.85 -10.38
N ASP A 120 10.60 -1.50 -9.09
CA ASP A 120 11.55 -0.57 -8.46
C ASP A 120 12.93 -1.19 -8.18
N ARG A 121 13.11 -2.49 -8.42
CA ARG A 121 14.34 -3.27 -8.15
C ARG A 121 14.87 -3.91 -9.43
N PRO A 122 15.60 -3.17 -10.29
CA PRO A 122 16.06 -3.68 -11.59
C PRO A 122 16.87 -4.98 -11.51
N GLU A 123 17.57 -5.21 -10.39
CA GLU A 123 18.34 -6.43 -10.13
C GLU A 123 17.49 -7.70 -9.98
N GLU A 124 16.18 -7.56 -9.75
CA GLU A 124 15.24 -8.69 -9.70
C GLU A 124 14.69 -9.07 -11.08
N TRP A 125 14.98 -8.27 -12.10
CA TRP A 125 14.48 -8.44 -13.46
C TRP A 125 15.61 -8.87 -14.40
N THR A 126 15.31 -9.81 -15.28
CA THR A 126 16.19 -10.18 -16.39
C THR A 126 15.48 -9.84 -17.69
N ASP A 127 16.08 -8.92 -18.45
CA ASP A 127 15.69 -8.58 -19.82
C ASP A 127 16.40 -9.56 -20.78
N PRO A 128 15.67 -10.47 -21.46
CA PRO A 128 16.26 -11.35 -22.46
C PRO A 128 16.71 -10.60 -23.72
N GLY A 129 16.25 -9.37 -23.91
CA GLY A 129 16.53 -8.50 -25.05
C GLY A 129 15.92 -9.03 -26.35
N THR A 130 14.79 -9.75 -26.29
CA THR A 130 14.21 -10.38 -27.48
C THR A 130 13.68 -9.29 -28.43
N PRO A 131 14.29 -9.08 -29.61
CA PRO A 131 13.89 -7.98 -30.47
C PRO A 131 12.42 -8.12 -30.92
N GLY A 132 11.62 -7.09 -30.66
CA GLY A 132 10.21 -7.04 -31.06
C GLY A 132 9.24 -7.72 -30.11
N VAL A 133 9.69 -8.25 -28.96
CA VAL A 133 8.79 -8.73 -27.92
C VAL A 133 8.66 -7.64 -26.86
N LEU A 134 7.49 -7.00 -26.82
CA LEU A 134 7.11 -6.17 -25.70
C LEU A 134 6.81 -7.13 -24.53
N ARG A 135 7.40 -6.91 -23.36
CA ARG A 135 7.13 -7.67 -22.11
C ARG A 135 7.72 -9.09 -22.02
N ASP A 136 8.99 -9.28 -22.39
CA ASP A 136 9.70 -10.55 -22.12
C ASP A 136 10.57 -10.54 -20.85
N ASP A 137 10.52 -9.44 -20.09
CA ASP A 137 11.12 -9.31 -18.76
C ASP A 137 10.64 -10.42 -17.82
N LYS A 138 11.58 -10.98 -17.05
CA LYS A 138 11.31 -12.02 -16.05
C LYS A 138 11.77 -11.58 -14.68
N ASN A 139 10.87 -11.64 -13.71
CA ASN A 139 11.21 -11.46 -12.30
C ASN A 139 11.72 -12.79 -11.71
N ILE A 140 12.76 -12.73 -10.88
CA ILE A 140 13.35 -13.94 -10.28
C ILE A 140 12.46 -14.62 -9.23
N TYR A 141 11.48 -13.91 -8.66
CA TYR A 141 10.57 -14.43 -7.63
C TYR A 141 9.23 -14.89 -8.18
N ASN A 142 8.71 -14.24 -9.23
CA ASN A 142 7.37 -14.53 -9.74
C ASN A 142 7.29 -14.42 -11.28
N ASP A 143 7.04 -15.55 -11.92
CA ASP A 143 6.90 -15.64 -13.38
C ASP A 143 5.64 -14.92 -13.93
N LEU A 144 4.71 -14.51 -13.05
CA LEU A 144 3.51 -13.73 -13.42
C LEU A 144 3.75 -12.22 -13.38
N ALA A 145 4.92 -11.77 -12.91
CA ALA A 145 5.22 -10.34 -12.84
C ALA A 145 5.38 -9.73 -14.24
N ASP A 146 4.89 -8.49 -14.40
CA ASP A 146 4.93 -7.73 -15.65
C ASP A 146 5.44 -6.31 -15.34
N ARG A 147 6.71 -6.07 -15.68
CA ARG A 147 7.38 -4.80 -15.39
C ARG A 147 6.83 -3.65 -16.20
N GLU A 148 6.51 -3.88 -17.48
CA GLU A 148 6.06 -2.84 -18.41
C GLU A 148 4.69 -2.29 -17.98
N ALA A 149 3.78 -3.16 -17.53
CA ALA A 149 2.50 -2.74 -16.98
C ALA A 149 2.65 -1.75 -15.81
N VAL A 150 3.63 -2.02 -14.92
CA VAL A 150 3.94 -1.15 -13.78
C VAL A 150 4.55 0.18 -14.24
N LEU A 151 5.53 0.13 -15.16
CA LEU A 151 6.18 1.34 -15.67
C LEU A 151 5.21 2.26 -16.43
N ASN A 152 4.27 1.69 -17.17
CA ASN A 152 3.22 2.44 -17.85
C ASN A 152 2.38 3.27 -16.88
N VAL A 153 1.97 2.68 -15.74
CA VAL A 153 1.14 3.38 -14.77
C VAL A 153 1.94 4.32 -13.88
N VAL A 154 3.24 4.07 -13.67
CA VAL A 154 4.14 5.09 -13.10
C VAL A 154 4.24 6.30 -14.03
N HIS A 155 4.36 6.08 -15.34
CA HIS A 155 4.38 7.17 -16.32
C HIS A 155 3.05 7.93 -16.37
N GLU A 156 1.92 7.23 -16.29
CA GLU A 156 0.61 7.86 -16.19
C GLU A 156 0.48 8.71 -14.93
N ALA A 157 0.89 8.21 -13.76
CA ALA A 157 0.82 8.96 -12.51
C ALA A 157 1.67 10.25 -12.56
N ASP A 158 2.84 10.21 -13.20
CA ASP A 158 3.68 11.39 -13.46
C ASP A 158 2.96 12.42 -14.35
N MET A 159 2.39 11.98 -15.48
CA MET A 159 1.62 12.85 -16.38
C MET A 159 0.40 13.47 -15.67
N CYS A 160 -0.41 12.65 -14.99
CA CYS A 160 -1.58 13.08 -14.24
C CYS A 160 -1.23 14.14 -13.18
N SER A 161 -0.13 13.93 -12.46
CA SER A 161 0.39 14.90 -11.49
C SER A 161 0.83 16.20 -12.19
N GLY A 162 1.51 16.08 -13.33
CA GLY A 162 1.91 17.20 -14.17
C GLY A 162 0.73 18.07 -14.62
N GLU A 163 -0.36 17.47 -15.07
CA GLU A 163 -1.58 18.18 -15.50
C GLU A 163 -2.22 18.97 -14.36
N ILE A 164 -2.27 18.41 -13.15
CA ILE A 164 -2.76 19.12 -11.95
C ILE A 164 -1.85 20.31 -11.63
N PHE A 165 -0.52 20.12 -11.70
CA PHE A 165 0.43 21.20 -11.46
C PHE A 165 0.35 22.30 -12.52
N ASP A 166 0.13 21.95 -13.78
CA ASP A 166 -0.07 22.90 -14.87
C ASP A 166 -1.34 23.72 -14.68
N LEU A 167 -2.41 23.11 -14.17
CA LEU A 167 -3.59 23.86 -13.73
C LEU A 167 -3.21 24.91 -12.68
N LEU A 168 -2.52 24.52 -11.60
CA LEU A 168 -2.10 25.46 -10.55
C LEU A 168 -1.19 26.57 -11.09
N ARG A 169 -0.30 26.27 -12.04
CA ARG A 169 0.55 27.27 -12.71
C ARG A 169 -0.26 28.23 -13.56
N SER A 170 -1.24 27.72 -14.33
CA SER A 170 -2.11 28.55 -15.18
C SER A 170 -2.95 29.54 -14.36
N ARG A 171 -3.25 29.19 -13.10
CA ARG A 171 -3.94 30.04 -12.13
C ARG A 171 -3.02 30.98 -11.37
N ASN A 172 -1.71 30.93 -11.60
CA ASN A 172 -0.65 31.59 -10.82
C ASN A 172 -0.58 31.16 -9.34
N ASN A 173 -1.19 30.04 -8.97
CA ASN A 173 -1.25 29.57 -7.58
C ASN A 173 -0.12 28.60 -7.24
N PHE A 174 0.57 28.01 -8.22
CA PHE A 174 1.58 26.97 -7.95
C PHE A 174 2.67 27.42 -6.96
N ASN A 175 3.20 28.63 -7.12
CA ASN A 175 4.25 29.14 -6.22
C ASN A 175 3.71 29.58 -4.85
N ASP A 176 2.41 29.84 -4.73
CA ASP A 176 1.76 30.28 -3.50
C ASP A 176 1.11 29.11 -2.74
N SER A 177 1.14 27.90 -3.31
CA SER A 177 0.51 26.69 -2.74
C SER A 177 1.51 25.85 -1.94
N ILE A 178 0.99 25.12 -0.94
CA ILE A 178 1.71 24.00 -0.31
C ILE A 178 1.28 22.74 -1.07
N ILE A 179 2.22 22.10 -1.75
CA ILE A 179 2.01 20.87 -2.51
C ILE A 179 2.82 19.78 -1.84
N VAL A 180 2.16 18.67 -1.52
CA VAL A 180 2.84 17.47 -1.02
C VAL A 180 2.47 16.28 -1.87
N PHE A 181 3.51 15.65 -2.40
CA PHE A 181 3.44 14.42 -3.16
C PHE A 181 4.10 13.32 -2.35
N LEU A 182 3.34 12.30 -1.99
CA LEU A 182 3.79 11.18 -1.17
C LEU A 182 3.13 9.87 -1.58
N ALA A 183 3.64 8.76 -1.05
CA ALA A 183 2.94 7.48 -1.02
C ALA A 183 2.77 7.02 0.44
N ASP A 184 1.72 6.25 0.70
CA ASP A 184 1.45 5.62 1.99
C ASP A 184 2.37 4.43 2.24
N HIS A 185 2.69 3.66 1.20
CA HIS A 185 3.65 2.56 1.26
C HIS A 185 4.35 2.31 -0.10
N GLY A 186 5.42 1.53 -0.05
CA GLY A 186 6.05 0.92 -1.23
C GLY A 186 5.40 -0.43 -1.56
N GLN A 187 6.05 -1.22 -2.42
CA GLN A 187 5.58 -2.55 -2.80
C GLN A 187 6.77 -3.49 -3.06
N VAL A 188 6.50 -4.79 -2.97
CA VAL A 188 7.45 -5.84 -3.31
C VAL A 188 6.83 -6.91 -4.19
N THR A 189 7.62 -7.47 -5.11
CA THR A 189 7.23 -8.70 -5.81
C THR A 189 7.36 -9.89 -4.85
N ILE A 190 6.34 -10.72 -4.80
CA ILE A 190 6.27 -11.89 -3.90
C ILE A 190 6.24 -13.19 -4.71
N MET A 191 6.82 -14.25 -4.16
CA MET A 191 6.90 -15.56 -4.80
C MET A 191 5.51 -16.15 -4.97
N ASP A 192 5.22 -16.70 -6.15
CA ASP A 192 3.99 -17.45 -6.38
C ASP A 192 3.95 -18.75 -5.56
N LYS A 193 5.13 -19.36 -5.35
CA LYS A 193 5.30 -20.62 -4.62
C LYS A 193 6.61 -20.69 -3.82
N PRO A 194 6.58 -21.37 -2.65
CA PRO A 194 5.39 -21.92 -2.00
C PRO A 194 4.55 -20.83 -1.33
N MET A 195 3.22 -21.01 -1.31
CA MET A 195 2.33 -20.23 -0.45
C MET A 195 2.24 -20.90 0.93
N LEU A 196 2.46 -20.12 1.98
CA LEU A 196 2.46 -20.62 3.36
C LEU A 196 1.06 -20.55 3.94
N SER A 197 0.67 -21.55 4.72
CA SER A 197 -0.62 -21.55 5.41
C SER A 197 -0.37 -21.50 6.90
N ILE A 198 -0.48 -20.30 7.49
CA ILE A 198 -0.32 -20.10 8.93
C ILE A 198 -1.22 -21.06 9.70
N GLY A 199 -2.49 -21.17 9.29
CA GLY A 199 -3.42 -22.09 9.95
C GLY A 199 -3.05 -23.56 9.82
N ASP A 200 -2.59 -24.04 8.66
CA ASP A 200 -2.13 -25.42 8.50
C ASP A 200 -0.87 -25.70 9.35
N ILE A 201 0.02 -24.71 9.51
CA ILE A 201 1.21 -24.80 10.38
C ILE A 201 0.79 -24.91 11.84
N LEU A 202 -0.16 -24.09 12.29
CA LEU A 202 -0.68 -24.12 13.67
C LEU A 202 -1.41 -25.43 13.98
N LEU A 203 -2.27 -25.91 13.08
CA LEU A 203 -2.99 -27.18 13.23
C LEU A 203 -2.03 -28.37 13.37
N LYS A 204 -0.96 -28.42 12.54
CA LYS A 204 0.09 -29.46 12.63
C LYS A 204 0.82 -29.45 13.98
N ASN A 205 0.80 -28.34 14.70
CA ASN A 205 1.44 -28.15 16.00
C ASN A 205 0.44 -28.19 17.18
N ASN A 206 -0.75 -28.78 16.96
CA ASN A 206 -1.79 -28.96 17.98
C ASN A 206 -2.29 -27.63 18.59
N ILE A 207 -2.47 -26.61 17.76
CA ILE A 207 -3.35 -25.47 18.05
C ILE A 207 -4.70 -25.78 17.44
N ASN A 208 -5.79 -25.61 18.19
CA ASN A 208 -7.12 -25.94 17.72
C ASN A 208 -7.90 -24.68 17.38
N ASP A 209 -8.94 -24.81 16.54
CA ASP A 209 -9.86 -23.71 16.23
C ASP A 209 -10.47 -23.08 17.50
N ASN A 210 -10.73 -23.88 18.55
CA ASN A 210 -11.28 -23.38 19.82
C ASN A 210 -10.33 -22.44 20.59
N ASP A 211 -9.04 -22.42 20.24
CA ASP A 211 -8.06 -21.53 20.85
C ASP A 211 -7.99 -20.17 20.13
N ILE A 212 -8.55 -20.07 18.92
CA ILE A 212 -8.54 -18.90 18.05
C ILE A 212 -9.94 -18.27 18.05
N ASP A 213 -9.98 -16.95 18.09
CA ASP A 213 -11.20 -16.19 17.89
C ASP A 213 -11.38 -15.92 16.39
N TYR A 214 -10.31 -15.42 15.75
CA TYR A 214 -10.31 -15.08 14.34
C TYR A 214 -8.89 -15.05 13.78
N ILE A 215 -8.73 -15.37 12.50
CA ILE A 215 -7.47 -15.21 11.77
C ILE A 215 -7.74 -14.53 10.42
N VAL A 216 -6.92 -13.54 10.10
CA VAL A 216 -6.89 -12.88 8.80
C VAL A 216 -5.49 -12.95 8.24
N THR A 217 -5.32 -13.47 7.04
CA THR A 217 -4.03 -13.53 6.34
C THR A 217 -4.23 -13.11 4.90
N VAL A 218 -3.40 -12.21 4.40
CA VAL A 218 -3.43 -11.72 3.02
C VAL A 218 -2.01 -11.35 2.60
N GLY A 219 -1.55 -11.83 1.44
CA GLY A 219 -0.25 -11.45 0.88
C GLY A 219 0.89 -11.77 1.83
N ILE A 220 1.49 -10.75 2.46
CA ILE A 220 2.67 -10.87 3.32
C ILE A 220 2.41 -10.51 4.78
N ILE A 221 1.14 -10.45 5.19
CA ILE A 221 0.76 -10.12 6.56
C ILE A 221 -0.34 -11.06 7.08
N GLY A 222 -0.32 -11.30 8.38
CA GLY A 222 -1.31 -12.05 9.13
C GLY A 222 -1.67 -11.38 10.45
N TYR A 223 -2.92 -11.50 10.85
CA TYR A 223 -3.48 -11.03 12.10
C TYR A 223 -4.14 -12.22 12.80
N ILE A 224 -3.74 -12.50 14.03
CA ILE A 224 -4.31 -13.59 14.83
C ILE A 224 -4.97 -13.00 16.07
N PHE A 225 -6.24 -13.31 16.24
CA PHE A 225 -7.04 -12.98 17.42
C PHE A 225 -7.24 -14.26 18.22
N ILE A 226 -6.77 -14.25 19.45
CA ILE A 226 -6.65 -15.44 20.29
C ILE A 226 -7.79 -15.44 21.32
N LYS A 227 -8.43 -16.59 21.47
CA LYS A 227 -9.48 -16.81 22.47
C LYS A 227 -8.90 -17.28 23.80
N ASN A 228 -7.88 -18.14 23.74
CA ASN A 228 -7.18 -18.66 24.90
C ASN A 228 -5.80 -17.98 25.05
N PRO A 229 -5.66 -16.92 25.87
CA PRO A 229 -4.42 -16.15 25.94
C PRO A 229 -3.20 -16.97 26.40
N ASP A 230 -3.40 -18.08 27.12
CA ASP A 230 -2.31 -18.94 27.61
C ASP A 230 -1.50 -19.59 26.49
N ILE A 231 -2.04 -19.66 25.26
CA ILE A 231 -1.35 -20.24 24.10
C ILE A 231 -0.61 -19.21 23.23
N THR A 232 -0.66 -17.93 23.57
CA THR A 232 -0.05 -16.84 22.76
C THR A 232 1.43 -17.08 22.50
N LYS A 233 2.22 -17.29 23.57
CA LYS A 233 3.66 -17.59 23.45
C LYS A 233 3.96 -18.90 22.73
N LYS A 234 3.03 -19.87 22.78
CA LYS A 234 3.15 -21.11 22.03
C LYS A 234 2.99 -20.87 20.52
N ILE A 235 1.99 -20.07 20.12
CA ILE A 235 1.77 -19.72 18.70
C ILE A 235 2.98 -18.95 18.13
N GLU A 236 3.42 -17.91 18.84
CA GLU A 236 4.62 -17.12 18.51
C GLU A 236 5.82 -18.04 18.26
N SER A 237 6.16 -18.88 19.24
CA SER A 237 7.26 -19.83 19.13
C SER A 237 7.10 -20.83 17.97
N ILE A 238 5.89 -21.33 17.69
CA ILE A 238 5.66 -22.25 16.56
C ILE A 238 6.01 -21.58 15.24
N LEU A 239 5.54 -20.34 15.03
CA LEU A 239 5.69 -19.63 13.78
C LEU A 239 7.14 -19.14 13.59
N GLU A 240 7.75 -18.57 14.63
CA GLU A 240 9.15 -18.12 14.56
C GLU A 240 10.14 -19.27 14.33
N ASN A 241 9.86 -20.46 14.88
CA ASN A 241 10.70 -21.64 14.66
C ASN A 241 10.34 -22.43 13.39
N HIS A 242 9.34 -21.99 12.61
CA HIS A 242 9.00 -22.63 11.34
C HIS A 242 10.13 -22.40 10.34
N TRP A 243 10.54 -23.48 9.66
CA TRP A 243 11.55 -23.44 8.61
C TRP A 243 10.90 -23.70 7.26
N GLU A 244 11.29 -22.91 6.27
CA GLU A 244 10.86 -23.09 4.89
C GLU A 244 12.05 -23.04 3.92
N TYR A 245 12.00 -23.84 2.86
CA TYR A 245 13.02 -23.79 1.82
C TYR A 245 12.75 -22.63 0.86
N HIS A 246 13.68 -21.68 0.78
CA HIS A 246 13.57 -20.57 -0.16
C HIS A 246 14.06 -20.99 -1.57
N PRO A 247 13.18 -21.04 -2.58
CA PRO A 247 13.53 -21.58 -3.89
C PRO A 247 14.50 -20.69 -4.68
N VAL A 248 14.51 -19.38 -4.46
CA VAL A 248 15.48 -18.45 -5.10
C VAL A 248 16.81 -18.47 -4.37
N LEU A 249 16.82 -18.29 -3.04
CA LEU A 249 18.06 -18.25 -2.25
C LEU A 249 18.72 -19.63 -2.04
N LYS A 250 18.02 -20.72 -2.37
CA LYS A 250 18.48 -22.12 -2.24
C LYS A 250 18.91 -22.51 -0.82
N LYS A 251 18.28 -21.95 0.21
CA LYS A 251 18.58 -22.21 1.62
C LYS A 251 17.30 -22.32 2.46
N GLN A 252 17.41 -22.93 3.63
CA GLN A 252 16.36 -22.89 4.66
C GLN A 252 16.35 -21.51 5.32
N VAL A 253 15.17 -20.95 5.53
CA VAL A 253 14.96 -19.66 6.21
C VAL A 253 13.78 -19.74 7.18
N HIS A 254 13.69 -18.75 8.06
CA HIS A 254 12.52 -18.51 8.91
C HIS A 254 11.65 -17.46 8.21
N PRO A 255 10.50 -17.84 7.62
CA PRO A 255 9.74 -16.94 6.79
C PRO A 255 8.81 -16.01 7.59
N PHE A 256 8.80 -16.10 8.93
CA PHE A 256 7.88 -15.34 9.77
C PHE A 256 8.62 -14.51 10.81
N VAL A 257 8.07 -13.32 11.05
CA VAL A 257 8.31 -12.49 12.23
C VAL A 257 6.98 -12.29 12.91
N VAL A 258 6.91 -12.52 14.22
CA VAL A 258 5.65 -12.51 14.95
C VAL A 258 5.73 -11.51 16.09
N ILE A 259 4.99 -10.42 15.96
CA ILE A 259 4.91 -9.38 16.98
C ILE A 259 3.70 -9.64 17.87
N ASN A 260 3.91 -9.87 19.16
CA ASN A 260 2.84 -9.94 20.15
C ASN A 260 2.53 -8.55 20.76
N ARG A 261 1.50 -8.46 21.60
CA ARG A 261 1.08 -7.18 22.20
C ARG A 261 2.15 -6.51 23.09
N GLU A 262 2.98 -7.27 23.79
CA GLU A 262 4.07 -6.72 24.61
C GLU A 262 5.15 -6.10 23.71
N GLU A 263 5.43 -6.74 22.58
CA GLU A 263 6.37 -6.25 21.58
C GLU A 263 5.80 -5.04 20.82
N MET A 264 4.50 -5.02 20.50
CA MET A 264 3.83 -3.85 19.94
C MET A 264 3.94 -2.64 20.90
N ASP A 265 3.69 -2.84 22.19
CA ASP A 265 3.79 -1.77 23.21
C ASP A 265 5.23 -1.29 23.43
N SER A 266 6.20 -2.20 23.43
CA SER A 266 7.61 -1.84 23.64
C SER A 266 8.32 -1.34 22.38
N GLY A 267 7.83 -1.70 21.19
CA GLY A 267 8.48 -1.45 19.89
C GLY A 267 9.73 -2.33 19.64
N ILE A 268 9.89 -3.40 20.42
CA ILE A 268 11.05 -4.28 20.41
C ILE A 268 10.56 -5.71 20.24
N ASP A 269 10.97 -6.36 19.16
CA ASP A 269 10.79 -7.79 18.91
C ASP A 269 11.94 -8.58 19.57
N ASN A 270 11.64 -9.72 20.19
CA ASN A 270 12.65 -10.49 20.91
C ASN A 270 13.72 -11.14 20.01
N ILE A 271 13.46 -11.28 18.71
CA ILE A 271 14.36 -11.89 17.73
C ILE A 271 15.08 -10.83 16.90
N GLN A 272 14.34 -9.89 16.32
CA GLN A 272 14.81 -8.86 15.41
C GLN A 272 15.29 -7.60 16.12
N GLY A 273 14.92 -7.42 17.38
CA GLY A 273 15.24 -6.23 18.16
C GLY A 273 14.28 -5.08 17.87
N VAL A 274 14.81 -3.86 17.90
CA VAL A 274 14.01 -2.65 17.70
C VAL A 274 13.39 -2.62 16.30
N PHE A 275 12.07 -2.54 16.22
CA PHE A 275 11.34 -2.29 14.96
C PHE A 275 10.63 -0.94 14.94
N CYS A 276 10.38 -0.30 16.09
CA CYS A 276 9.93 1.09 16.12
C CYS A 276 11.10 2.03 15.79
N ALA A 277 10.83 3.11 15.05
CA ALA A 277 11.86 3.99 14.49
C ALA A 277 12.80 4.64 15.54
N ASP A 278 12.39 4.71 16.80
CA ASP A 278 13.17 5.34 17.87
C ASP A 278 13.74 4.37 18.91
N GLY A 279 13.33 3.10 18.92
CA GLY A 279 13.86 2.06 19.83
C GLY A 279 13.73 2.38 21.31
N ILE A 280 12.85 3.30 21.69
CA ILE A 280 12.63 3.68 23.07
C ILE A 280 11.52 2.79 23.62
N HIS A 281 11.83 1.99 24.65
CA HIS A 281 10.84 1.15 25.32
C HIS A 281 9.64 1.97 25.82
N GLY A 282 8.43 1.51 25.49
CA GLY A 282 7.17 2.18 25.85
C GLY A 282 6.93 3.46 25.04
N ASN A 283 7.71 3.67 23.97
CA ASN A 283 7.41 4.69 23.01
C ASN A 283 6.38 4.15 22.02
N LYS A 284 5.12 4.40 22.40
CA LYS A 284 3.85 4.12 21.72
C LYS A 284 3.70 4.72 20.32
N ARG A 285 4.82 5.14 19.71
CA ARG A 285 4.95 5.86 18.44
C ARG A 285 5.25 4.95 17.25
N GLY A 286 5.11 3.63 17.43
CA GLY A 286 5.20 2.65 16.34
C GLY A 286 3.84 2.46 15.66
N GLU A 287 3.84 2.27 14.34
CA GLU A 287 2.65 2.04 13.50
C GLU A 287 1.80 0.83 13.94
N TYR A 288 2.39 -0.10 14.69
CA TYR A 288 1.75 -1.34 15.14
C TYR A 288 1.13 -1.26 16.55
N TYR A 289 1.30 -0.13 17.23
CA TYR A 289 0.68 0.15 18.51
C TYR A 289 -0.50 1.13 18.33
N SER A 290 -1.60 0.85 19.03
CA SER A 290 -2.74 1.76 19.10
C SER A 290 -3.12 1.97 20.55
N GLU A 291 -2.86 3.16 21.10
CA GLU A 291 -3.26 3.51 22.47
C GLU A 291 -4.76 3.27 22.65
N TRP A 292 -5.55 3.73 21.67
CA TRP A 292 -7.00 3.57 21.66
C TRP A 292 -7.45 2.11 21.73
N ASN A 293 -6.81 1.22 20.97
CA ASN A 293 -7.23 -0.18 20.90
C ASN A 293 -6.62 -1.06 21.99
N ILE A 294 -5.34 -0.86 22.32
CA ILE A 294 -4.55 -1.69 23.25
C ILE A 294 -4.78 -1.29 24.71
N ASP A 295 -4.72 0.00 25.06
CA ASP A 295 -4.78 0.42 26.48
C ASP A 295 -6.21 0.46 27.03
N TYR A 296 -7.20 0.65 26.16
CA TYR A 296 -8.59 0.82 26.55
C TYR A 296 -9.52 -0.28 26.00
N PRO A 297 -9.19 -1.58 26.08
CA PRO A 297 -9.92 -2.64 25.39
C PRO A 297 -11.41 -2.63 25.75
N VAL A 298 -12.26 -2.84 24.75
CA VAL A 298 -13.72 -2.97 24.94
C VAL A 298 -14.16 -4.32 24.42
N ASN A 299 -15.11 -4.94 25.11
CA ASN A 299 -15.59 -6.29 24.82
C ASN A 299 -16.97 -6.30 24.14
N ASP A 300 -17.50 -5.13 23.78
CA ASP A 300 -18.88 -4.93 23.33
C ASP A 300 -19.00 -4.55 21.85
N ASN A 301 -17.97 -4.84 21.04
CA ASN A 301 -17.87 -4.48 19.62
C ASN A 301 -18.04 -2.97 19.33
N SER A 302 -18.01 -2.11 20.36
CA SER A 302 -18.07 -0.64 20.17
C SER A 302 -16.81 -0.08 19.51
N LYS A 303 -15.74 -0.87 19.43
CA LYS A 303 -14.52 -0.55 18.69
C LYS A 303 -13.92 -1.79 18.04
N VAL A 304 -13.02 -1.58 17.09
CA VAL A 304 -12.25 -2.64 16.43
C VAL A 304 -11.35 -3.35 17.45
N LYS A 305 -11.41 -4.68 17.49
CA LYS A 305 -10.49 -5.49 18.30
C LYS A 305 -9.07 -5.38 17.71
N TRP A 306 -8.07 -5.11 18.54
CA TRP A 306 -6.67 -5.17 18.11
C TRP A 306 -6.18 -6.63 18.07
N PRO A 307 -5.38 -7.04 17.08
CA PRO A 307 -4.81 -8.38 17.04
C PRO A 307 -4.02 -8.72 18.31
N ASP A 308 -3.97 -10.00 18.64
CA ASP A 308 -3.11 -10.51 19.70
C ASP A 308 -1.69 -10.78 19.16
N LEU A 309 -1.60 -11.16 17.89
CA LEU A 309 -0.34 -11.30 17.14
C LEU A 309 -0.47 -10.68 15.74
N ILE A 310 0.58 -9.98 15.31
CA ILE A 310 0.81 -9.58 13.91
C ILE A 310 1.93 -10.48 13.36
N VAL A 311 1.71 -11.09 12.21
CA VAL A 311 2.67 -11.98 11.55
C VAL A 311 3.12 -11.33 10.25
N PHE A 312 4.38 -10.92 10.16
CA PHE A 312 4.99 -10.50 8.90
C PHE A 312 5.61 -11.69 8.20
N VAL A 313 5.38 -11.77 6.90
CA VAL A 313 5.96 -12.80 6.04
C VAL A 313 7.18 -12.21 5.34
N CYS A 314 8.35 -12.76 5.63
CA CYS A 314 9.63 -12.26 5.15
C CYS A 314 10.08 -12.94 3.85
N ASP A 315 11.21 -12.49 3.31
CA ASP A 315 11.93 -13.15 2.21
C ASP A 315 11.05 -13.44 0.98
N ARG A 316 10.15 -12.51 0.63
CA ARG A 316 9.25 -12.58 -0.52
C ARG A 316 8.25 -13.75 -0.48
N PHE A 317 8.14 -14.51 0.61
CA PHE A 317 7.06 -15.49 0.74
C PHE A 317 5.71 -14.80 0.80
N GLN A 318 4.64 -15.54 0.52
CA GLN A 318 3.27 -15.09 0.75
C GLN A 318 2.46 -16.16 1.47
N VAL A 319 1.39 -15.74 2.12
CA VAL A 319 0.45 -16.62 2.82
C VAL A 319 -0.81 -16.86 2.00
N VAL A 320 -1.41 -18.03 2.21
CA VAL A 320 -2.76 -18.33 1.73
C VAL A 320 -3.73 -17.34 2.35
N CYS A 321 -4.61 -16.77 1.53
CA CYS A 321 -5.63 -15.87 2.02
C CYS A 321 -6.62 -16.62 2.92
N ASN A 322 -6.78 -16.16 4.17
CA ASN A 322 -7.74 -16.69 5.13
C ASN A 322 -8.40 -15.51 5.85
N SER A 323 -9.68 -15.61 6.11
CA SER A 323 -10.46 -14.66 6.88
C SER A 323 -11.59 -15.45 7.53
N SER A 324 -11.30 -16.09 8.67
CA SER A 324 -12.24 -17.00 9.31
C SER A 324 -11.95 -17.26 10.78
N GLU A 325 -12.94 -17.85 11.47
CA GLU A 325 -12.81 -18.40 12.82
C GLU A 325 -12.12 -19.78 12.82
N HIS A 326 -11.77 -20.32 11.65
CA HIS A 326 -11.20 -21.65 11.47
C HIS A 326 -9.78 -21.57 10.92
N LEU A 327 -8.83 -22.26 11.55
CA LEU A 327 -7.44 -22.27 11.07
C LEU A 327 -7.32 -22.84 9.65
N GLY A 328 -8.15 -23.83 9.30
CA GLY A 328 -8.17 -24.43 7.96
C GLY A 328 -8.92 -23.63 6.88
N GLY A 329 -9.51 -22.46 7.22
CA GLY A 329 -10.23 -21.62 6.28
C GLY A 329 -9.34 -21.17 5.12
N LYS A 330 -9.88 -21.20 3.90
CA LYS A 330 -9.22 -20.67 2.70
C LYS A 330 -10.21 -19.83 1.94
N THR A 331 -9.86 -18.56 1.74
CA THR A 331 -10.61 -17.69 0.85
C THR A 331 -10.12 -17.97 -0.58
N PRO A 332 -11.01 -18.18 -1.55
CA PRO A 332 -10.63 -18.28 -2.95
C PRO A 332 -10.24 -16.88 -3.46
N PHE A 333 -9.08 -16.42 -3.03
CA PHE A 333 -8.46 -15.19 -3.50
C PHE A 333 -7.33 -15.55 -4.46
N GLU A 334 -7.14 -14.75 -5.50
CA GLU A 334 -6.05 -14.96 -6.44
C GLU A 334 -4.70 -14.74 -5.74
N VAL A 335 -3.67 -15.43 -6.23
CA VAL A 335 -2.29 -15.21 -5.79
C VAL A 335 -1.91 -13.78 -6.14
N LEU A 336 -1.53 -12.99 -5.13
CA LEU A 336 -0.98 -11.66 -5.36
C LEU A 336 0.42 -11.80 -5.96
N THR A 337 0.75 -10.93 -6.91
CA THR A 337 2.09 -10.85 -7.51
C THR A 337 2.94 -9.83 -6.76
N GLY A 338 2.32 -8.77 -6.27
CA GLY A 338 2.93 -7.81 -5.35
C GLY A 338 2.14 -7.61 -4.07
N ALA A 339 2.85 -7.25 -3.01
CA ALA A 339 2.28 -6.95 -1.71
C ALA A 339 3.12 -5.92 -0.94
N HIS A 340 2.52 -5.36 0.11
CA HIS A 340 3.12 -4.39 1.04
C HIS A 340 2.78 -4.78 2.49
N ASP A 341 3.02 -3.87 3.43
CA ASP A 341 2.87 -4.04 4.89
C ASP A 341 4.03 -4.77 5.58
N THR A 342 5.23 -4.74 5.00
CA THR A 342 6.45 -5.23 5.67
C THR A 342 7.51 -4.14 5.73
N PRO A 343 8.56 -4.28 6.57
CA PRO A 343 9.68 -3.34 6.59
C PRO A 343 10.31 -3.06 5.21
N LEU A 344 10.22 -4.00 4.26
CA LEU A 344 10.71 -3.84 2.88
C LEU A 344 9.92 -2.83 2.04
N THR A 345 8.73 -2.42 2.51
CA THR A 345 7.77 -1.58 1.78
C THR A 345 7.50 -0.26 2.50
N THR A 346 8.35 0.12 3.45
CA THR A 346 8.16 1.33 4.28
C THR A 346 8.75 2.58 3.66
N HIS A 347 9.71 2.44 2.74
CA HIS A 347 10.36 3.58 2.12
C HIS A 347 9.54 4.10 0.94
N VAL A 348 9.13 5.36 1.04
CA VAL A 348 8.21 6.03 0.11
C VAL A 348 8.75 7.40 -0.32
N PRO A 349 8.36 7.91 -1.49
CA PRO A 349 8.65 9.29 -1.84
C PRO A 349 7.92 10.25 -0.89
N LEU A 350 8.61 11.34 -0.53
CA LEU A 350 8.01 12.53 0.07
C LEU A 350 8.63 13.76 -0.57
N ILE A 351 7.83 14.48 -1.36
CA ILE A 351 8.23 15.71 -2.03
C ILE A 351 7.30 16.82 -1.53
N ILE A 352 7.90 17.89 -1.01
CA ILE A 352 7.17 19.07 -0.53
C ILE A 352 7.61 20.28 -1.34
N HIS A 353 6.65 21.03 -1.85
CA HIS A 353 6.84 22.34 -2.45
C HIS A 353 5.99 23.36 -1.68
N ALA A 354 6.59 24.47 -1.28
CA ALA A 354 5.89 25.56 -0.58
C ALA A 354 6.66 26.89 -0.74
N PRO A 355 5.98 28.06 -0.68
CA PRO A 355 6.60 29.37 -0.91
C PRO A 355 7.72 29.74 0.09
N PHE A 356 7.69 29.17 1.29
CA PHE A 356 8.58 29.52 2.41
C PHE A 356 9.59 28.42 2.77
N ILE A 357 9.79 27.43 1.91
CA ILE A 357 10.79 26.37 2.11
C ILE A 357 11.94 26.49 1.10
N LYS A 358 13.11 25.95 1.48
CA LYS A 358 14.31 25.90 0.65
C LYS A 358 14.13 24.88 -0.47
N ALA A 359 14.42 25.29 -1.70
CA ALA A 359 14.46 24.38 -2.85
C ALA A 359 15.72 23.48 -2.80
N GLY A 360 15.60 22.27 -3.34
CA GLY A 360 16.73 21.36 -3.55
C GLY A 360 17.32 20.74 -2.29
N VAL A 361 16.59 20.76 -1.17
CA VAL A 361 17.02 20.07 0.05
C VAL A 361 16.56 18.62 0.01
N ILE A 362 17.50 17.70 0.26
CA ILE A 362 17.25 16.25 0.29
C ILE A 362 17.67 15.75 1.67
N ASN A 363 16.81 14.96 2.31
CA ASN A 363 17.08 14.32 3.59
C ASN A 363 16.36 12.97 3.66
N GLU A 364 17.12 11.91 3.91
CA GLU A 364 16.60 10.54 4.01
C GLU A 364 16.11 10.18 5.42
N LYS A 365 16.29 11.07 6.41
CA LYS A 365 15.89 10.85 7.80
C LYS A 365 14.60 11.60 8.13
N VAL A 366 13.54 11.28 7.40
CA VAL A 366 12.20 11.84 7.57
C VAL A 366 11.20 10.69 7.60
N THR A 367 10.17 10.83 8.42
CA THR A 367 9.04 9.89 8.53
C THR A 367 7.75 10.55 8.06
N LEU A 368 6.75 9.75 7.65
CA LEU A 368 5.43 10.30 7.30
C LEU A 368 4.77 11.03 8.47
N ALA A 369 5.06 10.61 9.71
CA ALA A 369 4.61 11.29 10.93
C ALA A 369 5.10 12.74 11.04
N ASP A 370 6.21 13.11 10.39
CA ASP A 370 6.76 14.47 10.42
C ASP A 370 5.95 15.47 9.59
N ILE A 371 5.07 15.00 8.69
CA ILE A 371 4.31 15.86 7.75
C ILE A 371 3.32 16.75 8.51
N VAL A 372 2.47 16.15 9.34
CA VAL A 372 1.40 16.85 10.07
C VAL A 372 1.92 17.96 11.01
N PRO A 373 2.91 17.71 11.92
CA PRO A 373 3.45 18.79 12.75
C PRO A 373 4.12 19.90 11.91
N THR A 374 4.71 19.55 10.77
CA THR A 374 5.27 20.53 9.82
C THR A 374 4.17 21.41 9.22
N PHE A 375 3.02 20.84 8.86
CA PHE A 375 1.88 21.59 8.33
C PHE A 375 1.24 22.51 9.35
N TYR A 376 1.07 22.05 10.60
CA TYR A 376 0.60 22.92 11.68
C TYR A 376 1.50 24.14 11.84
N LYS A 377 2.82 23.94 11.75
CA LYS A 377 3.79 25.04 11.75
C LYS A 377 3.60 25.98 10.56
N PHE A 378 3.46 25.45 9.35
CA PHE A 378 3.25 26.23 8.12
C PHE A 378 2.00 27.09 8.19
N MET A 379 0.90 26.54 8.73
CA MET A 379 -0.38 27.23 8.86
C MET A 379 -0.49 28.09 10.12
N ASN A 380 0.56 28.14 10.96
CA ASN A 380 0.53 28.80 12.28
C ASN A 380 -0.64 28.32 13.16
N ILE A 381 -0.95 27.03 13.11
CA ILE A 381 -1.96 26.37 13.93
C ILE A 381 -1.24 25.64 15.07
N LYS A 382 -1.80 25.71 16.28
CA LYS A 382 -1.27 24.98 17.43
C LYS A 382 -1.52 23.49 17.25
N SER A 383 -0.44 22.70 17.17
CA SER A 383 -0.54 21.24 17.15
C SER A 383 -1.20 20.71 18.43
N PRO A 384 -2.20 19.81 18.32
CA PRO A 384 -2.60 18.91 19.40
C PRO A 384 -1.41 18.20 20.08
N GLU A 385 -1.58 17.85 21.36
CA GLU A 385 -0.54 17.19 22.16
C GLU A 385 -0.28 15.74 21.70
N GLN A 386 -1.25 15.13 21.03
CA GLN A 386 -1.22 13.73 20.59
C GLN A 386 -0.56 13.51 19.23
N ILE A 387 -0.12 14.57 18.54
CA ILE A 387 0.53 14.43 17.23
C ILE A 387 1.92 13.87 17.39
N ASP A 388 2.22 12.88 16.54
CA ASP A 388 3.54 12.31 16.44
C ASP A 388 4.41 13.02 15.39
N GLY A 389 5.68 12.64 15.32
CA GLY A 389 6.68 13.21 14.43
C GLY A 389 7.32 14.49 14.97
N LYS A 390 8.20 15.06 14.15
CA LYS A 390 8.97 16.26 14.41
C LYS A 390 8.75 17.25 13.27
N CYS A 391 8.55 18.51 13.62
CA CYS A 391 8.49 19.57 12.62
C CYS A 391 9.81 19.63 11.84
N MET A 392 9.72 19.67 10.51
CA MET A 392 10.87 19.77 9.60
C MET A 392 11.39 21.21 9.49
N ASP A 393 11.63 21.91 10.60
CA ASP A 393 12.02 23.34 10.60
C ASP A 393 13.26 23.66 9.77
N TRP A 394 14.12 22.65 9.51
CA TRP A 394 15.32 22.79 8.70
C TRP A 394 15.04 23.11 7.21
N ILE A 395 13.84 22.78 6.68
CA ILE A 395 13.45 23.14 5.31
C ILE A 395 12.99 24.59 5.19
N LEU A 396 12.63 25.26 6.28
CA LEU A 396 12.16 26.63 6.23
C LEU A 396 13.26 27.59 5.75
N VAL A 397 12.89 28.55 4.91
CA VAL A 397 13.70 29.73 4.64
C VAL A 397 13.70 30.54 5.94
N SER A 398 14.88 30.87 6.47
CA SER A 398 14.96 31.71 7.68
C SER A 398 14.23 33.02 7.42
N PRO A 399 13.40 33.50 8.37
CA PRO A 399 12.64 34.73 8.21
C PRO A 399 13.50 35.96 7.95
#